data_AF-A0A1G6XCE8-F1
#
_entry.id   AF-A0A1G6XCE8-F1
#
_cell.length_a   1.000
_cell.length_b   1.000
_cell.length_c   1.000
_cell.angle_alpha   90.00
_cell.angle_beta   90.00
_cell.angle_gamma   90.00
#
_symmetry.space_group_name_H-M   'P 1'
#
loop_
_entity.id
_entity.type
_entity.pdbx_description
1 polymer ?
#
loop_
_entity_poly.entity_id
_entity_poly.type
_entity_poly.pdbx_seq_one_letter_code
_entity_poly.pdbx_strand_id
1 'polypeptide(L)'
;MPNLKLPALRFSRLALFAIGLGAAGAAAHAAVPEPGTGARLLRYAGEARAPDSGALIYVEEHLLRELAGQPVERLVLYRCADGTPFARKQVEYGTPPFAPAFELVDARLDYREGLRREGGDWIVFGGAGERAHQTPLEEIGSIVADAGFEPFVRQHWAQLQAGESVGIDFLVPSRARSYGFRLSKVEALEIDGEAASRMRLALSGMFGLFAPPIDVIYRDADQWLLRFEGMTNIRESARENVVAHIAFPQTPQPVAADAWAQASAESLQSCALPAAG
;
A
#
# COMPACT_ATOMS: atom_id res chain seq x y z
N MET A 1 -15.68 95.98 11.78
CA MET A 1 -16.25 95.16 12.88
C MET A 1 -15.19 94.16 13.37
N PRO A 2 -15.31 93.59 14.58
CA PRO A 2 -14.12 93.24 15.37
C PRO A 2 -13.87 91.73 15.60
N ASN A 3 -12.63 91.42 16.01
CA ASN A 3 -12.23 90.23 16.81
C ASN A 3 -12.37 88.84 16.12
N LEU A 4 -11.67 87.76 16.53
CA LEU A 4 -10.81 87.55 17.71
C LEU A 4 -9.64 86.56 17.44
N LYS A 5 -8.39 87.03 17.60
CA LYS A 5 -7.19 86.36 18.19
C LYS A 5 -6.78 84.90 17.84
N LEU A 6 -5.55 84.77 17.32
CA LEU A 6 -4.55 83.72 17.67
C LEU A 6 -4.19 83.81 19.18
N PRO A 7 -3.64 82.80 19.92
CA PRO A 7 -2.54 81.88 19.54
C PRO A 7 -2.79 80.41 20.04
N ALA A 8 -1.87 79.51 20.46
CA ALA A 8 -0.46 79.62 20.85
C ALA A 8 0.41 78.34 20.87
N LEU A 9 1.67 78.54 20.46
CA LEU A 9 2.95 78.11 21.06
C LEU A 9 3.23 76.66 21.55
N ARG A 10 4.32 76.12 20.96
CA ARG A 10 5.51 75.51 21.59
C ARG A 10 5.38 74.25 22.48
N PHE A 11 6.01 73.19 21.98
CA PHE A 11 6.66 72.13 22.75
C PHE A 11 7.48 72.65 23.95
N SER A 12 7.38 71.94 25.08
CA SER A 12 8.51 71.73 26.00
C SER A 12 8.40 70.34 26.64
N ARG A 13 9.49 69.87 27.25
CA ARG A 13 9.67 68.49 27.73
C ARG A 13 9.09 68.29 29.13
N LEU A 14 8.50 67.11 29.37
CA LEU A 14 8.93 66.20 30.46
C LEU A 14 8.47 64.77 30.14
N ALA A 15 8.94 63.79 30.91
CA ALA A 15 8.66 62.37 30.71
C ALA A 15 8.29 61.69 32.03
N LEU A 16 7.58 60.56 31.98
CA LEU A 16 7.91 59.26 32.62
C LEU A 16 6.74 58.25 32.42
N PHE A 17 7.06 56.95 32.32
CA PHE A 17 6.32 55.72 32.71
C PHE A 17 4.77 55.68 32.65
N ALA A 18 4.07 54.62 32.22
CA ALA A 18 4.35 53.28 31.70
C ALA A 18 3.00 52.52 31.61
N ILE A 19 2.98 51.37 30.90
CA ILE A 19 2.00 50.26 30.96
C ILE A 19 0.56 50.55 30.50
N GLY A 20 0.19 49.90 29.39
CA GLY A 20 -1.18 49.67 28.93
C GLY A 20 -1.20 48.48 27.97
N LEU A 21 -2.00 47.45 28.26
CA LEU A 21 -2.00 46.19 27.52
C LEU A 21 -2.56 46.34 26.09
N GLY A 22 -1.81 45.85 25.10
CA GLY A 22 -2.29 45.62 23.74
C GLY A 22 -2.15 44.14 23.39
N ALA A 23 -3.25 43.38 23.41
CA ALA A 23 -3.22 41.95 23.14
C ALA A 23 -3.10 41.66 21.64
N ALA A 24 -1.91 41.30 21.19
CA ALA A 24 -1.72 40.75 19.84
C ALA A 24 -2.30 39.34 19.78
N GLY A 25 -3.47 39.18 19.13
CA GLY A 25 -4.09 37.89 18.91
C GLY A 25 -3.25 37.03 17.97
N ALA A 26 -2.44 36.12 18.52
CA ALA A 26 -1.69 35.15 17.74
C ALA A 26 -2.67 34.15 17.09
N ALA A 27 -2.98 34.36 15.81
CA ALA A 27 -3.73 33.41 15.01
C ALA A 27 -2.88 32.14 14.83
N ALA A 28 -3.10 31.16 15.71
CA ALA A 28 -2.42 29.87 15.68
C ALA A 28 -2.75 29.14 14.37
N HIS A 29 -1.86 29.30 13.39
CA HIS A 29 -1.88 28.47 12.19
C HIS A 29 -1.59 27.05 12.65
N ALA A 30 -2.55 26.15 12.48
CA ALA A 30 -2.31 24.73 12.67
C ALA A 30 -1.25 24.31 11.66
N ALA A 31 -0.03 24.06 12.15
CA ALA A 31 1.06 23.63 11.30
C ALA A 31 0.68 22.29 10.67
N VAL A 32 0.67 22.23 9.33
CA VAL A 32 0.65 20.95 8.63
C VAL A 32 1.89 20.19 9.09
N PRO A 33 1.76 18.95 9.61
CA PRO A 33 2.91 18.22 10.09
C PRO A 33 3.85 17.92 8.93
N GLU A 34 5.07 18.47 8.99
CA GLU A 34 6.15 18.17 8.06
C GLU A 34 6.34 16.65 7.93
N PRO A 35 6.53 16.10 6.71
CA PRO A 35 6.70 14.68 6.51
C PRO A 35 7.96 14.19 7.24
N GLY A 36 7.75 13.37 8.27
CA GLY A 36 8.82 12.95 9.17
C GLY A 36 9.97 12.24 8.44
N THR A 37 11.15 12.84 8.48
CA THR A 37 12.38 12.35 7.80
C THR A 37 13.02 11.12 8.46
N GLY A 38 12.45 10.61 9.55
CA GLY A 38 12.88 9.38 10.21
C GLY A 38 12.31 8.12 9.56
N ALA A 39 12.94 6.98 9.81
CA ALA A 39 12.36 5.68 9.49
C ALA A 39 11.15 5.40 10.40
N ARG A 40 10.06 4.86 9.83
CA ARG A 40 8.83 4.49 10.56
C ARG A 40 8.58 2.99 10.39
N LEU A 41 8.10 2.34 11.45
CA LEU A 41 7.53 0.99 11.36
C LEU A 41 6.03 1.07 11.66
N LEU A 42 5.21 0.63 10.72
CA LEU A 42 3.75 0.70 10.79
C LEU A 42 3.13 -0.70 10.75
N ARG A 43 1.99 -0.88 11.40
CA ARG A 43 1.15 -2.09 11.33
C ARG A 43 -0.25 -1.75 10.79
N TYR A 44 -0.78 -2.62 9.96
CA TYR A 44 -2.21 -2.67 9.56
C TYR A 44 -2.60 -4.13 9.26
N ALA A 45 -3.88 -4.39 9.05
CA ALA A 45 -4.38 -5.71 8.68
C ALA A 45 -5.43 -5.65 7.55
N GLY A 46 -5.51 -6.72 6.77
CA GLY A 46 -6.57 -6.97 5.80
C GLY A 46 -7.33 -8.27 6.11
N GLU A 47 -8.65 -8.26 6.01
CA GLU A 47 -9.49 -9.46 6.15
C GLU A 47 -9.89 -10.00 4.76
N ALA A 48 -9.39 -11.19 4.38
CA ALA A 48 -9.73 -11.84 3.13
C ALA A 48 -10.95 -12.74 3.29
N ARG A 49 -12.03 -12.43 2.55
CA ARG A 49 -13.33 -13.10 2.66
C ARG A 49 -13.78 -13.69 1.32
N ALA A 50 -14.46 -14.83 1.41
CA ALA A 50 -15.07 -15.53 0.28
C ALA A 50 -16.11 -14.63 -0.42
N PRO A 51 -16.04 -14.40 -1.75
CA PRO A 51 -16.95 -13.51 -2.46
C PRO A 51 -18.44 -13.87 -2.27
N ASP A 52 -18.76 -15.16 -2.39
CA ASP A 52 -20.15 -15.67 -2.40
C ASP A 52 -20.77 -15.80 -1.00
N SER A 53 -19.96 -16.04 0.03
CA SER A 53 -20.45 -16.37 1.39
C SER A 53 -20.05 -15.36 2.47
N GLY A 54 -19.12 -14.45 2.20
CA GLY A 54 -18.56 -13.52 3.19
C GLY A 54 -17.73 -14.18 4.31
N ALA A 55 -17.54 -15.50 4.27
CA ALA A 55 -16.76 -16.26 5.25
C ALA A 55 -15.30 -15.77 5.26
N LEU A 56 -14.72 -15.62 6.46
CA LEU A 56 -13.32 -15.26 6.61
C LEU A 56 -12.43 -16.43 6.19
N ILE A 57 -11.65 -16.24 5.12
CA ILE A 57 -10.69 -17.23 4.63
C ILE A 57 -9.40 -17.11 5.44
N TYR A 58 -8.81 -15.90 5.44
CA TYR A 58 -7.58 -15.58 6.15
C TYR A 58 -7.53 -14.10 6.55
N VAL A 59 -6.62 -13.76 7.47
CA VAL A 59 -6.23 -12.38 7.79
C VAL A 59 -4.79 -12.18 7.36
N GLU A 60 -4.47 -11.04 6.74
CA GLU A 60 -3.10 -10.63 6.44
C GLU A 60 -2.67 -9.48 7.36
N GLU A 61 -1.73 -9.76 8.26
CA GLU A 61 -1.08 -8.75 9.12
C GLU A 61 0.15 -8.19 8.41
N HIS A 62 0.18 -6.88 8.19
CA HIS A 62 1.30 -6.19 7.54
C HIS A 62 2.14 -5.44 8.57
N LEU A 63 3.46 -5.55 8.42
CA LEU A 63 4.45 -4.63 8.98
C LEU A 63 5.18 -3.94 7.83
N LEU A 64 5.08 -2.61 7.77
CA LEU A 64 5.68 -1.78 6.74
C LEU A 64 6.76 -0.88 7.34
N ARG A 65 7.99 -0.97 6.83
CA ARG A 65 9.04 0.02 7.06
C ARG A 65 8.98 1.09 5.98
N GLU A 66 8.88 2.33 6.41
CA GLU A 66 8.97 3.52 5.56
C GLU A 66 10.25 4.31 5.88
N LEU A 67 10.82 4.97 4.87
CA LEU A 67 11.82 6.02 5.04
C LEU A 67 11.35 7.25 4.26
N ALA A 68 11.22 8.40 4.93
CA ALA A 68 10.69 9.64 4.33
C ALA A 68 9.35 9.45 3.58
N GLY A 69 8.48 8.58 4.09
CA GLY A 69 7.17 8.27 3.50
C GLY A 69 7.22 7.38 2.24
N GLN A 70 8.34 6.75 1.92
CA GLN A 70 8.46 5.72 0.87
C GLN A 70 8.63 4.33 1.48
N PRO A 71 8.01 3.27 0.92
CA PRO A 71 8.18 1.90 1.42
C PRO A 71 9.61 1.40 1.15
N VAL A 72 10.21 0.72 2.14
CA VAL A 72 11.57 0.16 2.04
C VAL A 72 11.56 -1.35 2.25
N GLU A 73 10.82 -1.83 3.25
CA GLU A 73 10.60 -3.27 3.48
C GLU A 73 9.14 -3.51 3.92
N ARG A 74 8.54 -4.62 3.50
CA ARG A 74 7.21 -5.06 3.97
C ARG A 74 7.26 -6.55 4.36
N LEU A 75 6.83 -6.86 5.57
CA LEU A 75 6.60 -8.21 6.07
C LEU A 75 5.09 -8.41 6.19
N VAL A 76 4.59 -9.52 5.66
CA VAL A 76 3.18 -9.93 5.77
C VAL A 76 3.12 -11.30 6.41
N LEU A 77 2.31 -11.47 7.46
CA LEU A 77 1.92 -12.77 8.00
C LEU A 77 0.47 -13.06 7.62
N TYR A 78 0.25 -14.20 6.96
CA TYR A 78 -1.07 -14.69 6.62
C TYR A 78 -1.52 -15.70 7.67
N ARG A 79 -2.65 -15.42 8.31
CA ARG A 79 -3.23 -16.21 9.40
C ARG A 79 -4.54 -16.85 8.97
N CYS A 80 -4.75 -18.11 9.33
CA CYS A 80 -6.07 -18.75 9.26
C CYS A 80 -7.06 -18.04 10.21
N ALA A 81 -8.35 -18.32 10.08
CA ALA A 81 -9.41 -17.69 10.89
C ALA A 81 -9.32 -17.96 12.41
N ASP A 82 -8.45 -18.89 12.84
CA ASP A 82 -8.09 -19.19 14.22
C ASP A 82 -6.89 -18.38 14.76
N GLY A 83 -6.24 -17.58 13.89
CA GLY A 83 -5.01 -16.84 14.18
C GLY A 83 -3.71 -17.57 13.83
N THR A 84 -3.77 -18.85 13.42
CA THR A 84 -2.57 -19.66 13.11
C THR A 84 -1.85 -19.10 11.87
N PRO A 85 -0.58 -18.69 11.98
CA PRO A 85 0.19 -18.18 10.84
C PRO A 85 0.59 -19.34 9.92
N PHE A 86 0.23 -19.26 8.64
CA PHE A 86 0.46 -20.35 7.67
C PHE A 86 1.38 -19.95 6.53
N ALA A 87 1.33 -18.68 6.12
CA ALA A 87 2.22 -18.14 5.10
C ALA A 87 2.86 -16.83 5.55
N ARG A 88 4.00 -16.51 4.97
CA ARG A 88 4.75 -15.27 5.20
C ARG A 88 5.23 -14.73 3.87
N LYS A 89 5.09 -13.42 3.68
CA LYS A 89 5.74 -12.71 2.57
C LYS A 89 6.72 -11.67 3.11
N GLN A 90 7.93 -11.64 2.57
CA GLN A 90 8.93 -10.61 2.82
C GLN A 90 9.18 -9.87 1.50
N VAL A 91 9.23 -8.54 1.53
CA VAL A 91 9.40 -7.67 0.37
C VAL A 91 10.47 -6.62 0.69
N GLU A 92 11.44 -6.45 -0.21
CA GLU A 92 12.49 -5.43 -0.18
C GLU A 92 12.32 -4.53 -1.41
N TYR A 93 12.02 -3.25 -1.19
CA TYR A 93 11.74 -2.29 -2.26
C TYR A 93 13.02 -1.70 -2.82
N GLY A 94 13.21 -1.83 -4.14
CA GLY A 94 14.31 -1.23 -4.88
C GLY A 94 13.94 0.11 -5.54
N THR A 95 14.83 0.58 -6.42
CA THR A 95 14.60 1.76 -7.26
C THR A 95 14.69 1.34 -8.74
N PRO A 96 13.61 1.43 -9.53
CA PRO A 96 12.24 1.82 -9.16
C PRO A 96 11.54 0.75 -8.29
N PRO A 97 10.54 1.13 -7.47
CA PRO A 97 9.91 0.24 -6.48
C PRO A 97 8.86 -0.72 -7.07
N PHE A 98 8.76 -0.84 -8.40
CA PHE A 98 7.69 -1.59 -9.08
C PHE A 98 7.99 -3.09 -9.24
N ALA A 99 9.27 -3.46 -9.27
CA ALA A 99 9.73 -4.85 -9.24
C ALA A 99 10.61 -5.07 -7.98
N PRO A 100 10.01 -5.04 -6.77
CA PRO A 100 10.74 -5.30 -5.53
C PRO A 100 11.23 -6.75 -5.48
N ALA A 101 12.29 -7.01 -4.72
CA ALA A 101 12.62 -8.38 -4.35
C ALA A 101 11.59 -8.88 -3.33
N PHE A 102 11.17 -10.14 -3.41
CA PHE A 102 10.28 -10.75 -2.42
C PHE A 102 10.41 -12.27 -2.36
N GLU A 103 10.04 -12.84 -1.22
CA GLU A 103 9.75 -14.27 -1.04
C GLU A 103 8.39 -14.41 -0.34
N LEU A 104 7.48 -15.19 -0.92
CA LEU A 104 6.30 -15.77 -0.29
C LEU A 104 6.59 -17.24 0.04
N VAL A 105 6.34 -17.64 1.29
CA VAL A 105 6.43 -19.04 1.78
C VAL A 105 5.08 -19.45 2.36
N ASP A 106 4.54 -20.60 1.97
CA ASP A 106 3.29 -21.16 2.49
C ASP A 106 3.49 -22.60 3.01
N ALA A 107 3.36 -22.75 4.34
CA ALA A 107 3.62 -24.00 5.04
C ALA A 107 2.52 -25.07 4.85
N ARG A 108 1.35 -24.71 4.29
CA ARG A 108 0.27 -25.68 4.02
C ARG A 108 0.58 -26.58 2.82
N LEU A 109 1.41 -26.09 1.89
CA LEU A 109 1.62 -26.67 0.56
C LEU A 109 3.10 -26.94 0.24
N ASP A 110 4.02 -26.71 1.19
CA ASP A 110 5.48 -26.63 0.98
C ASP A 110 5.84 -25.71 -0.21
N TYR A 111 5.10 -24.60 -0.34
CA TYR A 111 5.16 -23.74 -1.51
C TYR A 111 6.02 -22.50 -1.25
N ARG A 112 6.85 -22.14 -2.23
CA ARG A 112 7.61 -20.88 -2.25
C ARG A 112 7.50 -20.23 -3.61
N GLU A 113 7.39 -18.91 -3.64
CA GLU A 113 7.59 -18.14 -4.86
C GLU A 113 8.16 -16.76 -4.58
N GLY A 114 8.71 -16.10 -5.60
CA GLY A 114 9.29 -14.78 -5.43
C GLY A 114 10.12 -14.29 -6.60
N LEU A 115 10.75 -13.16 -6.35
CA LEU A 115 11.71 -12.48 -7.22
C LEU A 115 12.91 -12.08 -6.34
N ARG A 116 14.12 -12.51 -6.68
CA ARG A 116 15.33 -12.17 -5.93
C ARG A 116 16.45 -11.75 -6.85
N ARG A 117 17.50 -11.14 -6.29
CA ARG A 117 18.70 -10.76 -7.02
C ARG A 117 19.86 -11.70 -6.67
N GLU A 118 20.53 -12.23 -7.69
CA GLU A 118 21.57 -13.25 -7.53
C GLU A 118 22.63 -13.08 -8.61
N GLY A 119 23.93 -13.03 -8.25
CA GLY A 119 25.02 -12.74 -9.20
C GLY A 119 25.04 -11.32 -9.80
N GLY A 120 23.94 -10.57 -9.68
CA GLY A 120 23.68 -9.29 -10.35
C GLY A 120 22.40 -9.35 -11.19
N ASP A 121 22.05 -10.54 -11.64
CA ASP A 121 20.84 -10.90 -12.37
C ASP A 121 19.61 -10.96 -11.45
N TRP A 122 18.43 -10.99 -12.06
CA TRP A 122 17.16 -11.19 -11.38
C TRP A 122 16.66 -12.63 -11.61
N ILE A 123 16.36 -13.33 -10.52
CA ILE A 123 15.86 -14.72 -10.54
C ILE A 123 14.41 -14.72 -10.06
N VAL A 124 13.49 -15.11 -10.96
CA VAL A 124 12.12 -15.47 -10.57
C VAL A 124 12.09 -16.94 -10.16
N PHE A 125 11.34 -17.26 -9.11
CA PHE A 125 11.18 -18.62 -8.62
C PHE A 125 9.75 -18.90 -8.17
N GLY A 126 9.35 -20.17 -8.20
CA GLY A 126 8.00 -20.61 -7.84
C GLY A 126 7.88 -22.12 -7.79
N GLY A 127 7.02 -22.66 -6.92
CA GLY A 127 6.68 -24.09 -6.86
C GLY A 127 6.78 -24.70 -5.46
N ALA A 128 6.69 -26.03 -5.40
CA ALA A 128 6.75 -26.82 -4.18
C ALA A 128 7.53 -28.12 -4.41
N GLY A 129 8.43 -28.48 -3.49
CA GLY A 129 9.35 -29.62 -3.62
C GLY A 129 10.06 -29.68 -4.99
N GLU A 130 10.06 -30.86 -5.61
CA GLU A 130 10.65 -31.12 -6.94
C GLU A 130 10.02 -30.31 -8.10
N ARG A 131 8.90 -29.60 -7.87
CA ARG A 131 8.26 -28.72 -8.86
C ARG A 131 8.69 -27.26 -8.74
N ALA A 132 9.65 -26.94 -7.86
CA ALA A 132 10.22 -25.61 -7.75
C ALA A 132 11.10 -25.28 -8.97
N HIS A 133 10.72 -24.26 -9.74
CA HIS A 133 11.57 -23.67 -10.78
C HIS A 133 12.31 -22.44 -10.27
N GLN A 134 13.45 -22.17 -10.87
CA GLN A 134 14.19 -20.91 -10.75
C GLN A 134 14.63 -20.51 -12.17
N THR A 135 14.49 -19.24 -12.53
CA THR A 135 14.70 -18.79 -13.92
C THR A 135 15.21 -17.34 -13.93
N PRO A 136 16.28 -17.03 -14.67
CA PRO A 136 16.68 -15.65 -14.89
C PRO A 136 15.60 -14.85 -15.65
N LEU A 137 15.36 -13.61 -15.24
CA LEU A 137 14.57 -12.64 -15.99
C LEU A 137 15.53 -11.75 -16.78
N GLU A 138 15.44 -11.83 -18.11
CA GLU A 138 16.26 -11.06 -19.04
C GLU A 138 15.91 -9.56 -19.02
N GLU A 139 14.65 -9.21 -18.74
CA GLU A 139 14.16 -7.84 -18.65
C GLU A 139 13.31 -7.59 -17.39
N ILE A 140 13.64 -6.51 -16.67
CA ILE A 140 12.97 -6.06 -15.42
C ILE A 140 12.49 -4.61 -15.51
N GLY A 141 13.09 -3.78 -16.38
CA GLY A 141 12.92 -2.32 -16.35
C GLY A 141 11.51 -1.78 -16.63
N SER A 142 10.62 -2.62 -17.16
CA SER A 142 9.20 -2.30 -17.46
C SER A 142 8.19 -3.11 -16.65
N ILE A 143 8.63 -4.09 -15.85
CA ILE A 143 7.70 -5.03 -15.21
C ILE A 143 7.25 -4.56 -13.82
N VAL A 144 6.08 -5.02 -13.41
CA VAL A 144 5.54 -4.85 -12.06
C VAL A 144 5.43 -6.22 -11.38
N ALA A 145 5.85 -6.34 -10.13
CA ALA A 145 5.83 -7.59 -9.37
C ALA A 145 5.26 -7.39 -7.95
N ASP A 146 4.29 -8.25 -7.58
CA ASP A 146 3.68 -8.32 -6.24
C ASP A 146 3.36 -6.92 -5.67
N ALA A 147 3.90 -6.55 -4.51
CA ALA A 147 3.58 -5.31 -3.81
C ALA A 147 4.13 -4.04 -4.49
N GLY A 148 4.96 -4.18 -5.53
CA GLY A 148 5.38 -3.07 -6.39
C GLY A 148 4.22 -2.47 -7.22
N PHE A 149 3.10 -3.17 -7.30
CA PHE A 149 1.85 -2.65 -7.85
C PHE A 149 1.36 -1.40 -7.10
N GLU A 150 1.47 -1.34 -5.77
CA GLU A 150 0.97 -0.18 -5.02
C GLU A 150 1.76 1.11 -5.36
N PRO A 151 3.11 1.14 -5.31
CA PRO A 151 3.88 2.27 -5.84
C PRO A 151 3.57 2.62 -7.30
N PHE A 152 3.27 1.64 -8.15
CA PHE A 152 2.88 1.88 -9.55
C PHE A 152 1.55 2.64 -9.66
N VAL A 153 0.51 2.21 -8.92
CA VAL A 153 -0.77 2.94 -8.85
C VAL A 153 -0.57 4.36 -8.32
N ARG A 154 0.27 4.53 -7.29
CA ARG A 154 0.58 5.86 -6.70
C ARG A 154 1.29 6.78 -7.70
N GLN A 155 2.25 6.28 -8.49
CA GLN A 155 2.91 7.06 -9.55
C GLN A 155 1.93 7.49 -10.64
N HIS A 156 1.07 6.58 -11.08
CA HIS A 156 0.12 6.80 -12.18
C HIS A 156 -1.22 7.43 -11.75
N TRP A 157 -1.38 7.79 -10.47
CA TRP A 157 -2.65 8.22 -9.87
C TRP A 157 -3.34 9.36 -10.65
N ALA A 158 -2.59 10.39 -11.07
CA ALA A 158 -3.15 11.53 -11.79
C ALA A 158 -3.74 11.15 -13.16
N GLN A 159 -3.12 10.20 -13.87
CA GLN A 159 -3.60 9.68 -15.16
C GLN A 159 -4.89 8.86 -14.95
N LEU A 160 -4.87 7.95 -13.97
CA LEU A 160 -6.02 7.11 -13.62
C LEU A 160 -7.23 7.96 -13.19
N GLN A 161 -7.01 9.00 -12.39
CA GLN A 161 -8.05 9.96 -11.98
C GLN A 161 -8.58 10.81 -13.13
N ALA A 162 -7.78 11.07 -14.17
CA ALA A 162 -8.23 11.71 -15.42
C ALA A 162 -9.02 10.77 -16.35
N GLY A 163 -9.17 9.48 -15.99
CA GLY A 163 -9.82 8.47 -16.81
C GLY A 163 -8.92 7.83 -17.86
N GLU A 164 -7.60 8.10 -17.81
CA GLU A 164 -6.63 7.42 -18.68
C GLU A 164 -6.45 5.95 -18.29
N SER A 165 -5.93 5.16 -19.22
CA SER A 165 -5.62 3.74 -19.03
C SER A 165 -4.13 3.50 -19.16
N VAL A 166 -3.54 2.85 -18.18
CA VAL A 166 -2.09 2.59 -18.11
C VAL A 166 -1.81 1.12 -18.41
N GLY A 167 -0.85 0.86 -19.29
CA GLY A 167 -0.36 -0.49 -19.59
C GLY A 167 0.62 -0.97 -18.51
N ILE A 168 0.57 -2.26 -18.17
CA ILE A 168 1.36 -2.82 -17.08
C ILE A 168 1.69 -4.29 -17.39
N ASP A 169 2.99 -4.63 -17.44
CA ASP A 169 3.47 -6.01 -17.61
C ASP A 169 3.70 -6.65 -16.24
N PHE A 170 2.71 -7.40 -15.76
CA PHE A 170 2.70 -7.95 -14.41
C PHE A 170 3.36 -9.33 -14.35
N LEU A 171 4.38 -9.50 -13.50
CA LEU A 171 5.10 -10.76 -13.29
C LEU A 171 4.25 -11.78 -12.52
N VAL A 172 4.15 -13.00 -13.05
CA VAL A 172 3.51 -14.16 -12.40
C VAL A 172 4.61 -15.19 -12.04
N PRO A 173 5.09 -15.23 -10.79
CA PRO A 173 6.25 -16.04 -10.40
C PRO A 173 6.07 -17.54 -10.65
N SER A 174 4.88 -18.06 -10.33
CA SER A 174 4.44 -19.44 -10.59
C SER A 174 4.49 -19.88 -12.07
N ARG A 175 4.74 -18.95 -13.00
CA ARG A 175 4.89 -19.22 -14.45
C ARG A 175 6.20 -18.69 -15.05
N ALA A 176 7.05 -18.04 -14.24
CA ALA A 176 8.29 -17.38 -14.66
C ALA A 176 8.11 -16.40 -15.85
N ARG A 177 6.96 -15.70 -15.92
CA ARG A 177 6.60 -14.82 -17.06
C ARG A 177 5.80 -13.61 -16.61
N SER A 178 6.00 -12.49 -17.32
CA SER A 178 5.09 -11.35 -17.28
C SER A 178 3.88 -11.56 -18.20
N TYR A 179 2.80 -10.82 -17.92
CA TYR A 179 1.61 -10.72 -18.76
C TYR A 179 1.17 -9.27 -18.87
N GLY A 180 0.82 -8.82 -20.08
CA GLY A 180 0.30 -7.48 -20.29
C GLY A 180 -1.14 -7.34 -19.79
N PHE A 181 -1.34 -6.48 -18.80
CA PHE A 181 -2.63 -6.02 -18.31
C PHE A 181 -2.84 -4.54 -18.68
N ARG A 182 -4.01 -4.00 -18.31
CA ARG A 182 -4.35 -2.58 -18.33
C ARG A 182 -4.96 -2.22 -16.98
N LEU A 183 -4.50 -1.13 -16.39
CA LEU A 183 -5.07 -0.51 -15.20
C LEU A 183 -5.86 0.74 -15.63
N SER A 184 -7.10 0.88 -15.16
CA SER A 184 -7.96 2.03 -15.47
C SER A 184 -8.99 2.28 -14.36
N LYS A 185 -9.32 3.54 -14.08
CA LYS A 185 -10.49 3.86 -13.23
C LYS A 185 -11.77 3.38 -13.90
N VAL A 186 -12.62 2.66 -13.17
CA VAL A 186 -13.95 2.21 -13.67
C VAL A 186 -15.09 3.02 -13.07
N GLU A 187 -14.96 3.49 -11.82
CA GLU A 187 -15.92 4.37 -11.18
C GLU A 187 -15.27 5.21 -10.06
N ALA A 188 -15.94 6.30 -9.69
CA ALA A 188 -15.76 6.96 -8.40
C ALA A 188 -16.93 6.56 -7.50
N LEU A 189 -16.66 6.33 -6.22
CA LEU A 189 -17.61 5.85 -5.22
C LEU A 189 -17.33 6.47 -3.85
N GLU A 190 -18.17 6.18 -2.87
CA GLU A 190 -17.99 6.57 -1.48
C GLU A 190 -17.97 5.30 -0.61
N ILE A 191 -17.04 5.22 0.34
CA ILE A 191 -16.96 4.13 1.32
C ILE A 191 -16.85 4.78 2.71
N ASP A 192 -17.81 4.48 3.58
CA ASP A 192 -17.84 4.93 4.98
C ASP A 192 -17.72 6.48 5.15
N GLY A 193 -18.18 7.23 4.15
CA GLY A 193 -18.10 8.70 4.09
C GLY A 193 -16.85 9.26 3.39
N GLU A 194 -15.89 8.41 3.02
CA GLU A 194 -14.67 8.78 2.30
C GLU A 194 -14.84 8.62 0.78
N ALA A 195 -14.41 9.63 0.02
CA ALA A 195 -14.36 9.55 -1.44
C ALA A 195 -13.30 8.52 -1.88
N ALA A 196 -13.66 7.67 -2.83
CA ALA A 196 -12.83 6.55 -3.28
C ALA A 196 -12.96 6.29 -4.79
N SER A 197 -12.01 5.54 -5.32
CA SER A 197 -11.89 5.19 -6.73
C SER A 197 -11.62 3.71 -6.91
N ARG A 198 -12.51 3.01 -7.65
CA ARG A 198 -12.27 1.63 -8.08
C ARG A 198 -11.44 1.66 -9.35
N MET A 199 -10.22 1.16 -9.27
CA MET A 199 -9.34 0.91 -10.40
C MET A 199 -9.43 -0.58 -10.77
N ARG A 200 -9.58 -0.88 -12.05
CA ARG A 200 -9.66 -2.25 -12.58
C ARG A 200 -8.36 -2.62 -13.28
N LEU A 201 -7.81 -3.77 -12.91
CA LEU A 201 -6.71 -4.45 -13.61
C LEU A 201 -7.29 -5.60 -14.44
N ALA A 202 -7.22 -5.51 -15.77
CA ALA A 202 -7.75 -6.51 -16.71
C ALA A 202 -6.71 -6.89 -17.77
N LEU A 203 -6.73 -8.13 -18.26
CA LEU A 203 -5.79 -8.58 -19.30
C LEU A 203 -5.91 -7.73 -20.57
N SER A 204 -4.79 -7.43 -21.21
CA SER A 204 -4.76 -6.71 -22.48
C SER A 204 -5.09 -7.60 -23.68
N GLY A 205 -5.56 -6.99 -24.77
CA GLY A 205 -6.00 -7.68 -25.98
C GLY A 205 -7.30 -8.47 -25.78
N MET A 206 -7.55 -9.42 -26.69
CA MET A 206 -8.79 -10.21 -26.71
C MET A 206 -8.99 -11.13 -25.50
N PHE A 207 -7.94 -11.44 -24.75
CA PHE A 207 -8.02 -12.30 -23.56
C PHE A 207 -8.72 -11.64 -22.36
N GLY A 208 -8.77 -10.30 -22.32
CA GLY A 208 -9.51 -9.53 -21.30
C GLY A 208 -11.04 -9.71 -21.32
N LEU A 209 -11.58 -10.39 -22.35
CA LEU A 209 -13.01 -10.75 -22.41
C LEU A 209 -13.34 -12.07 -21.68
N PHE A 210 -12.34 -12.84 -21.28
CA PHE A 210 -12.51 -14.22 -20.77
C PHE A 210 -11.87 -14.48 -19.40
N ALA A 211 -10.99 -13.59 -18.94
CA ALA A 211 -10.41 -13.67 -17.59
C ALA A 211 -11.14 -12.71 -16.64
N PRO A 212 -11.49 -13.13 -15.41
CA PRO A 212 -11.95 -12.20 -14.37
C PRO A 212 -10.92 -11.09 -14.14
N PRO A 213 -11.35 -9.82 -14.00
CA PRO A 213 -10.47 -8.74 -13.59
C PRO A 213 -10.08 -8.87 -12.11
N ILE A 214 -9.10 -8.08 -11.69
CA ILE A 214 -8.90 -7.71 -10.29
C ILE A 214 -9.32 -6.26 -10.14
N ASP A 215 -10.22 -5.97 -9.20
CA ASP A 215 -10.57 -4.60 -8.81
C ASP A 215 -9.86 -4.22 -7.50
N VAL A 216 -9.40 -2.98 -7.43
CA VAL A 216 -8.79 -2.39 -6.24
C VAL A 216 -9.41 -1.03 -5.98
N ILE A 217 -9.87 -0.81 -4.76
CA ILE A 217 -10.54 0.42 -4.36
C ILE A 217 -9.61 1.21 -3.43
N TYR A 218 -9.24 2.41 -3.85
CA TYR A 218 -8.38 3.32 -3.10
C TYR A 218 -9.18 4.52 -2.59
N ARG A 219 -8.89 5.02 -1.38
CA ARG A 219 -9.37 6.31 -0.90
C ARG A 219 -8.66 7.45 -1.63
N ASP A 220 -9.40 8.44 -2.09
CA ASP A 220 -8.87 9.51 -2.94
C ASP A 220 -7.98 10.51 -2.19
N ALA A 221 -8.16 10.65 -0.87
CA ALA A 221 -7.44 11.62 -0.04
C ALA A 221 -5.95 11.28 0.20
N ASP A 222 -5.61 9.99 0.33
CA ASP A 222 -4.27 9.50 0.70
C ASP A 222 -3.80 8.29 -0.14
N GLN A 223 -4.61 7.88 -1.12
CA GLN A 223 -4.36 6.69 -1.95
C GLN A 223 -4.20 5.42 -1.10
N TRP A 224 -4.90 5.34 0.04
CA TRP A 224 -4.93 4.13 0.88
C TRP A 224 -5.79 3.05 0.23
N LEU A 225 -5.28 1.81 0.15
CA LEU A 225 -6.05 0.67 -0.36
C LEU A 225 -7.14 0.33 0.66
N LEU A 226 -8.40 0.52 0.30
CA LEU A 226 -9.56 0.16 1.13
C LEU A 226 -9.99 -1.28 0.91
N ARG A 227 -10.00 -1.74 -0.36
CA ARG A 227 -10.43 -3.09 -0.75
C ARG A 227 -9.65 -3.63 -1.95
N PHE A 228 -9.44 -4.94 -1.97
CA PHE A 228 -8.98 -5.73 -3.12
C PHE A 228 -10.04 -6.79 -3.43
N GLU A 229 -10.38 -6.99 -4.69
CA GLU A 229 -11.46 -7.88 -5.13
C GLU A 229 -10.96 -8.70 -6.33
N GLY A 230 -10.64 -9.98 -6.12
CA GLY A 230 -10.16 -10.87 -7.19
C GLY A 230 -9.24 -12.01 -6.74
N MET A 231 -8.46 -12.54 -7.68
CA MET A 231 -7.50 -13.63 -7.45
C MET A 231 -6.26 -13.14 -6.68
N THR A 232 -5.95 -13.78 -5.56
CA THR A 232 -4.84 -13.42 -4.66
C THR A 232 -3.57 -14.25 -4.94
N ASN A 233 -2.44 -13.88 -4.31
CA ASN A 233 -1.21 -14.68 -4.39
C ASN A 233 -1.22 -15.90 -3.43
N ILE A 234 -2.22 -16.02 -2.54
CA ILE A 234 -2.40 -17.20 -1.69
C ILE A 234 -3.02 -18.33 -2.51
N ARG A 235 -2.48 -19.54 -2.36
CA ARG A 235 -2.87 -20.70 -3.17
C ARG A 235 -3.92 -21.54 -2.46
N GLU A 236 -5.00 -21.88 -3.15
CA GLU A 236 -6.01 -22.80 -2.59
C GLU A 236 -5.57 -24.26 -2.81
N SER A 237 -4.95 -24.53 -3.96
CA SER A 237 -4.46 -25.86 -4.34
C SER A 237 -3.09 -25.78 -5.03
N ALA A 238 -2.58 -26.93 -5.49
CA ALA A 238 -1.40 -26.96 -6.35
C ALA A 238 -1.60 -26.24 -7.71
N ARG A 239 -2.86 -25.95 -8.11
CA ARG A 239 -3.24 -25.30 -9.38
C ARG A 239 -3.98 -23.98 -9.20
N GLU A 240 -4.95 -23.91 -8.28
CA GLU A 240 -5.78 -22.72 -8.04
C GLU A 240 -5.17 -21.74 -7.02
N ASN A 241 -5.52 -20.48 -7.19
CA ASN A 241 -5.25 -19.38 -6.27
C ASN A 241 -6.57 -18.90 -5.65
N VAL A 242 -6.56 -18.54 -4.36
CA VAL A 242 -7.75 -18.08 -3.63
C VAL A 242 -8.29 -16.81 -4.28
N VAL A 243 -9.58 -16.79 -4.60
CA VAL A 243 -10.32 -15.57 -4.96
C VAL A 243 -10.93 -15.00 -3.68
N ALA A 244 -10.74 -13.70 -3.43
CA ALA A 244 -11.22 -13.06 -2.21
C ALA A 244 -11.64 -11.60 -2.42
N HIS A 245 -12.53 -11.14 -1.55
CA HIS A 245 -12.68 -9.73 -1.21
C HIS A 245 -11.86 -9.47 0.06
N ILE A 246 -10.76 -8.71 -0.06
CA ILE A 246 -9.91 -8.32 1.07
C ILE A 246 -10.24 -6.89 1.47
N ALA A 247 -10.62 -6.66 2.73
CA ALA A 247 -10.94 -5.33 3.25
C ALA A 247 -9.87 -4.83 4.23
N PHE A 248 -9.47 -3.57 4.11
CA PHE A 248 -8.42 -2.91 4.92
C PHE A 248 -9.01 -1.71 5.72
N PRO A 249 -9.90 -1.95 6.70
CA PRO A 249 -10.62 -0.89 7.41
C PRO A 249 -9.76 -0.06 8.37
N GLN A 250 -8.51 -0.48 8.64
CA GLN A 250 -7.61 0.17 9.58
C GLN A 250 -6.53 0.99 8.84
N THR A 251 -6.36 2.24 9.23
CA THR A 251 -5.19 3.03 8.81
C THR A 251 -3.91 2.56 9.52
N PRO A 252 -2.74 2.60 8.86
CA PRO A 252 -1.48 2.15 9.45
C PRO A 252 -1.10 2.85 10.76
N GLN A 253 -0.89 2.07 11.82
CA GLN A 253 -0.52 2.56 13.15
C GLN A 253 0.97 2.35 13.42
N PRO A 254 1.71 3.32 14.00
CA PRO A 254 3.10 3.11 14.42
C PRO A 254 3.23 1.99 15.46
N VAL A 255 4.27 1.15 15.32
CA VAL A 255 4.59 0.08 16.29
C VAL A 255 6.07 0.07 16.66
N ALA A 256 6.39 -0.56 17.79
CA ALA A 256 7.76 -0.71 18.28
C ALA A 256 8.61 -1.61 17.36
N ALA A 257 9.91 -1.34 17.29
CA ALA A 257 10.82 -1.96 16.31
C ALA A 257 11.01 -3.48 16.48
N ASP A 258 10.78 -3.99 17.68
CA ASP A 258 10.82 -5.42 18.02
C ASP A 258 9.66 -6.22 17.41
N ALA A 259 8.54 -5.57 17.09
CA ALA A 259 7.40 -6.21 16.41
C ALA A 259 7.81 -6.89 15.08
N TRP A 260 8.80 -6.34 14.38
CA TRP A 260 9.37 -6.96 13.18
C TRP A 260 10.10 -8.26 13.51
N ALA A 261 10.98 -8.25 14.53
CA ALA A 261 11.73 -9.43 14.93
C ALA A 261 10.81 -10.55 15.44
N GLN A 262 9.75 -10.20 16.17
CA GLN A 262 8.71 -11.14 16.62
C GLN A 262 8.00 -11.80 15.42
N ALA A 263 7.48 -11.00 14.48
CA ALA A 263 6.78 -11.51 13.31
C ALA A 263 7.69 -12.31 12.35
N SER A 264 8.96 -11.92 12.19
CA SER A 264 9.96 -12.67 11.42
C SER A 264 10.35 -14.00 12.09
N ALA A 265 10.21 -14.12 13.41
CA ALA A 265 10.51 -15.34 14.16
C ALA A 265 9.30 -16.29 14.28
N GLU A 266 8.07 -15.85 13.98
CA GLU A 266 6.86 -16.62 14.23
C GLU A 266 6.74 -17.86 13.31
N SER A 267 6.72 -19.05 13.91
CA SER A 267 6.71 -20.34 13.21
C SER A 267 5.44 -20.56 12.39
N LEU A 268 5.59 -20.73 11.08
CA LEU A 268 4.50 -21.08 10.18
C LEU A 268 4.02 -22.52 10.41
N GLN A 269 2.71 -22.73 10.36
CA GLN A 269 2.04 -24.01 10.61
C GLN A 269 0.96 -24.27 9.56
N SER A 270 0.65 -25.55 9.31
CA SER A 270 -0.43 -25.90 8.37
C SER A 270 -1.79 -25.82 9.06
N CYS A 271 -2.73 -25.10 8.45
CA CYS A 271 -4.13 -25.01 8.84
C CYS A 271 -5.02 -25.01 7.59
N ALA A 272 -6.29 -25.39 7.73
CA ALA A 272 -7.23 -25.42 6.63
C ALA A 272 -7.80 -24.01 6.38
N LEU A 273 -7.72 -23.54 5.13
CA LEU A 273 -8.53 -22.41 4.69
C LEU A 273 -9.95 -22.91 4.35
N PRO A 274 -11.01 -22.16 4.71
CA PRO A 274 -12.33 -22.33 4.11
C PRO A 274 -12.26 -22.22 2.57
N ALA A 275 -13.10 -22.97 1.87
CA ALA A 275 -13.20 -22.88 0.41
C ALA A 275 -13.63 -21.47 -0.02
N ALA A 276 -13.02 -20.95 -1.08
CA ALA A 276 -13.20 -19.56 -1.52
C ALA A 276 -14.62 -19.25 -2.05
N GLY A 277 -15.30 -20.24 -2.62
CA GLY A 277 -16.54 -20.09 -3.41
C GLY A 277 -16.28 -20.44 -4.87
#